data_AF-A0A947BMZ7-F1
#
_entry.id   AF-A0A947BMZ7-F1
#
_cell.length_a   1.000
_cell.length_b   1.000
_cell.length_c   1.000
_cell.angle_alpha   90.00
_cell.angle_beta   90.00
_cell.angle_gamma   90.00
#
_symmetry.space_group_name_H-M   'P 1'
#
loop_
_entity.id
_entity.type
_entity.pdbx_description
1 polymer ?
#
loop_
_entity_poly.entity_id
_entity_poly.type
_entity_poly.pdbx_seq_one_letter_code
_entity_poly.pdbx_strand_id
1 'polypeptide(L)'
;MCGLFGALSFDGNAINAEHAVSMSARVAQRGPDDKGEYFDGPVMLGHRRLAIIDLSAAGHQPMQDSSERYSIVFNGTIYNYPELRTTLIDKGYQFKSQSDTEVIINAYACWGDACVERLHGMFAFAIWDSKQQNLFLARDRMGIKPLYYAVLARGFYFASNPQALLATGLFATDIDPVGLHHQLSLHAVIPAPRTLIKSIKKCRPAFHVNVTSGGKLTEKRYWSLMAKRPA
;
A
#
# COMPACT_ATOMS: atom_id res chain seq x y z
N MET A 1 -2.95 12.77 -7.02
CA MET A 1 -2.24 11.49 -6.75
C MET A 1 -3.14 10.68 -5.86
N CYS A 2 -3.49 9.44 -6.15
CA CYS A 2 -4.40 8.66 -5.31
C CYS A 2 -4.04 8.58 -3.81
N GLY A 3 -5.02 8.22 -2.99
CA GLY A 3 -4.86 7.92 -1.58
C GLY A 3 -5.34 6.49 -1.29
N LEU A 4 -4.52 5.71 -0.62
CA LEU A 4 -4.88 4.38 -0.12
C LEU A 4 -4.87 4.35 1.41
N PHE A 5 -5.68 3.47 1.98
CA PHE A 5 -5.76 3.19 3.40
C PHE A 5 -6.29 1.78 3.64
N GLY A 6 -6.11 1.25 4.84
CA GLY A 6 -6.70 -0.02 5.23
C GLY A 6 -6.25 -0.50 6.60
N ALA A 7 -6.81 -1.63 7.00
CA ALA A 7 -6.51 -2.29 8.25
C ALA A 7 -6.67 -3.82 8.14
N LEU A 8 -5.97 -4.54 9.01
CA LEU A 8 -6.08 -5.98 9.21
C LEU A 8 -6.22 -6.26 10.71
N SER A 9 -7.29 -6.94 11.10
CA SER A 9 -7.49 -7.41 12.47
C SER A 9 -6.68 -8.67 12.75
N PHE A 10 -6.11 -8.77 13.94
CA PHE A 10 -5.34 -9.95 14.37
C PHE A 10 -6.16 -11.00 15.11
N ASP A 11 -7.41 -10.68 15.43
CA ASP A 11 -8.32 -11.55 16.18
C ASP A 11 -9.48 -12.07 15.32
N GLY A 12 -9.43 -11.83 14.01
CA GLY A 12 -10.46 -12.26 13.06
C GLY A 12 -11.72 -11.38 13.02
N ASN A 13 -11.85 -10.40 13.93
CA ASN A 13 -13.03 -9.53 13.95
C ASN A 13 -13.02 -8.55 12.77
N ALA A 14 -14.22 -8.17 12.35
CA ALA A 14 -14.40 -7.12 11.36
C ALA A 14 -13.84 -5.77 11.85
N ILE A 15 -13.20 -5.04 10.95
CA ILE A 15 -12.77 -3.66 11.20
C ILE A 15 -14.02 -2.77 11.26
N ASN A 16 -14.11 -1.90 12.28
CA ASN A 16 -15.19 -0.90 12.37
C ASN A 16 -15.23 -0.04 11.08
N ALA A 17 -16.37 -0.03 10.40
CA ALA A 17 -16.60 0.74 9.18
C ALA A 17 -16.41 2.25 9.37
N GLU A 18 -16.63 2.79 10.57
CA GLU A 18 -16.36 4.20 10.88
C GLU A 18 -14.88 4.56 10.72
N HIS A 19 -13.97 3.60 10.91
CA HIS A 19 -12.55 3.83 10.63
C HIS A 19 -12.33 4.09 9.14
N ALA A 20 -13.01 3.35 8.24
CA ALA A 20 -12.90 3.56 6.81
C ALA A 20 -13.37 4.97 6.42
N VAL A 21 -14.51 5.42 6.96
CA VAL A 21 -15.04 6.78 6.73
C VAL A 21 -14.03 7.85 7.16
N SER A 22 -13.53 7.74 8.40
CA SER A 22 -12.56 8.68 8.98
C SER A 22 -11.23 8.72 8.21
N MET A 23 -10.69 7.57 7.83
CA MET A 23 -9.47 7.46 7.03
C MET A 23 -9.67 8.03 5.62
N SER A 24 -10.77 7.67 4.97
CA SER A 24 -11.16 8.11 3.62
C SER A 24 -11.27 9.63 3.52
N ALA A 25 -11.80 10.30 4.55
CA ALA A 25 -11.88 11.76 4.61
C ALA A 25 -10.49 12.41 4.59
N ARG A 26 -9.50 11.83 5.30
CA ARG A 26 -8.13 12.36 5.39
C ARG A 26 -7.29 12.13 4.14
N VAL A 27 -7.74 11.28 3.23
CA VAL A 27 -7.09 11.07 1.92
C VAL A 27 -7.92 11.58 0.75
N ALA A 28 -9.08 12.20 0.97
CA ALA A 28 -10.00 12.60 -0.10
C ALA A 28 -9.37 13.53 -1.15
N GLN A 29 -8.63 14.56 -0.72
CA GLN A 29 -7.99 15.55 -1.63
C GLN A 29 -6.96 14.92 -2.59
N ARG A 30 -6.49 13.71 -2.28
CA ARG A 30 -5.52 12.99 -3.10
C ARG A 30 -6.19 12.45 -4.38
N GLY A 31 -7.42 11.96 -4.24
CA GLY A 31 -8.19 11.33 -5.32
C GLY A 31 -9.65 11.80 -5.32
N PRO A 32 -9.96 12.90 -6.02
CA PRO A 32 -11.29 13.49 -6.04
C PRO A 32 -12.28 12.77 -6.98
N ASP A 33 -11.81 11.94 -7.91
CA ASP A 33 -12.63 11.44 -9.02
C ASP A 33 -13.49 10.24 -8.64
N ASP A 34 -12.99 9.38 -7.74
CA ASP A 34 -13.66 8.14 -7.35
C ASP A 34 -13.21 7.66 -5.95
N LYS A 35 -14.03 6.85 -5.29
CA LYS A 35 -13.77 6.28 -3.96
C LYS A 35 -14.30 4.84 -3.88
N GLY A 36 -13.58 3.97 -3.18
CA GLY A 36 -14.01 2.59 -2.96
C GLY A 36 -13.52 2.06 -1.63
N GLU A 37 -14.26 1.09 -1.10
CA GLU A 37 -13.98 0.39 0.14
C GLU A 37 -14.28 -1.10 -0.08
N TYR A 38 -13.46 -1.97 0.51
CA TYR A 38 -13.58 -3.42 0.44
C TYR A 38 -13.38 -4.00 1.82
N PHE A 39 -14.25 -4.93 2.21
CA PHE A 39 -14.23 -5.62 3.50
C PHE A 39 -14.26 -7.12 3.25
N ASP A 40 -13.39 -7.85 3.93
CA ASP A 40 -13.37 -9.32 3.91
C ASP A 40 -12.92 -9.82 5.28
N GLY A 41 -13.90 -10.12 6.14
CA GLY A 41 -13.69 -10.54 7.53
C GLY A 41 -12.72 -9.59 8.27
N PRO A 42 -11.48 -10.02 8.54
CA PRO A 42 -10.52 -9.22 9.29
C PRO A 42 -9.91 -8.05 8.51
N VAL A 43 -10.10 -7.94 7.19
CA VAL A 43 -9.46 -6.89 6.38
C VAL A 43 -10.45 -5.79 5.98
N MET A 44 -9.93 -4.57 5.93
CA MET A 44 -10.55 -3.43 5.25
C MET A 44 -9.50 -2.77 4.35
N LEU A 45 -9.83 -2.56 3.08
CA LEU A 45 -9.05 -1.81 2.12
C LEU A 45 -9.88 -0.64 1.61
N GLY A 46 -9.26 0.52 1.42
CA GLY A 46 -9.95 1.68 0.90
C GLY A 46 -9.05 2.57 0.04
N HIS A 47 -9.70 3.24 -0.91
CA HIS A 47 -9.02 3.99 -1.95
C HIS A 47 -9.78 5.27 -2.34
N ARG A 48 -9.01 6.30 -2.66
CA ARG A 48 -9.40 7.59 -3.25
C ARG A 48 -8.63 7.77 -4.53
N ARG A 49 -9.34 7.84 -5.66
CA ARG A 49 -8.76 7.76 -6.98
C ARG A 49 -8.67 9.13 -7.65
N LEU A 50 -7.50 9.40 -8.23
CA LEU A 50 -7.33 10.39 -9.30
C LEU A 50 -7.13 9.59 -10.58
N ALA A 51 -8.07 9.65 -11.52
CA ALA A 51 -8.05 8.85 -12.74
C ALA A 51 -7.06 9.46 -13.75
N ILE A 52 -5.96 8.74 -14.01
CA ILE A 52 -4.90 9.17 -14.95
C ILE A 52 -4.70 8.12 -16.05
N ILE A 53 -4.50 6.85 -15.65
CA ILE A 53 -4.43 5.71 -16.56
C ILE A 53 -5.75 4.95 -16.45
N ASP A 54 -6.33 4.64 -17.61
CA ASP A 54 -7.66 4.04 -17.77
C ASP A 54 -8.77 4.86 -17.08
N LEU A 55 -9.34 5.84 -17.78
CA LEU A 55 -10.37 6.72 -17.22
C LEU A 55 -11.72 6.04 -17.00
N SER A 56 -11.86 4.76 -17.40
CA SER A 56 -13.11 4.03 -17.26
C SER A 56 -13.35 3.56 -15.81
N ALA A 57 -14.55 3.02 -15.58
CA ALA A 57 -14.89 2.34 -14.34
C ALA A 57 -14.07 1.05 -14.11
N ALA A 58 -13.43 0.49 -15.15
CA ALA A 58 -12.60 -0.70 -15.01
C ALA A 58 -11.33 -0.45 -14.18
N GLY A 59 -10.90 0.81 -14.03
CA GLY A 59 -9.81 1.21 -13.15
C GLY A 59 -10.21 1.50 -11.69
N HIS A 60 -11.47 1.20 -11.30
CA HIS A 60 -11.95 1.38 -9.92
C HIS A 60 -11.12 0.56 -8.93
N GLN A 61 -10.98 1.08 -7.71
CA GLN A 61 -10.26 0.43 -6.63
C GLN A 61 -10.98 0.59 -5.28
N PRO A 62 -10.94 -0.40 -4.37
CA PRO A 62 -10.14 -1.64 -4.44
C PRO A 62 -10.49 -2.57 -5.61
N MET A 63 -9.48 -3.10 -6.29
CA MET A 63 -9.66 -3.95 -7.48
C MET A 63 -9.47 -5.42 -7.09
N GLN A 64 -10.34 -6.30 -7.60
CA GLN A 64 -10.20 -7.75 -7.44
C GLN A 64 -9.69 -8.40 -8.72
N ASP A 65 -8.86 -9.44 -8.56
CA ASP A 65 -8.41 -10.28 -9.66
C ASP A 65 -9.57 -11.12 -10.23
N SER A 66 -9.33 -11.85 -11.32
CA SER A 66 -10.37 -12.66 -11.96
C SER A 66 -10.84 -13.85 -11.10
N SER A 67 -10.04 -14.30 -10.13
CA SER A 67 -10.43 -15.35 -9.20
C SER A 67 -11.09 -14.84 -7.91
N GLU A 68 -11.17 -13.52 -7.74
CA GLU A 68 -11.66 -12.84 -6.53
C GLU A 68 -10.91 -13.20 -5.24
N ARG A 69 -9.75 -13.86 -5.36
CA ARG A 69 -8.87 -14.22 -4.24
C ARG A 69 -8.05 -13.04 -3.75
N TYR A 70 -7.60 -12.21 -4.69
CA TYR A 70 -6.73 -11.08 -4.41
C TYR A 70 -7.52 -9.79 -4.53
N SER A 71 -7.26 -8.86 -3.60
CA SER A 71 -7.83 -7.51 -3.61
C SER A 71 -6.72 -6.48 -3.42
N ILE A 72 -6.64 -5.47 -4.30
CA ILE A 72 -5.55 -4.48 -4.32
C ILE A 72 -6.05 -3.04 -4.13
N VAL A 73 -5.27 -2.26 -3.40
CA VAL A 73 -5.28 -0.79 -3.46
C VAL A 73 -3.89 -0.28 -3.81
N PHE A 74 -3.80 0.70 -4.71
CA PHE A 74 -2.57 1.13 -5.35
C PHE A 74 -2.58 2.63 -5.62
N ASN A 75 -1.52 3.31 -5.19
CA ASN A 75 -1.22 4.69 -5.55
C ASN A 75 0.15 4.71 -6.23
N GLY A 76 0.16 5.04 -7.52
CA GLY A 76 1.39 5.07 -8.28
C GLY A 76 1.20 5.13 -9.78
N THR A 77 2.26 4.77 -10.47
CA THR A 77 2.27 4.50 -11.91
C THR A 77 3.34 3.46 -12.18
N ILE A 78 2.97 2.36 -12.83
CA ILE A 78 3.93 1.37 -13.34
C ILE A 78 4.22 1.69 -14.80
N TYR A 79 5.45 2.09 -15.11
CA TYR A 79 5.86 2.52 -16.43
C TYR A 79 6.00 1.35 -17.41
N ASN A 80 6.47 0.20 -16.94
CA ASN A 80 6.61 -1.00 -17.76
C ASN A 80 5.36 -1.90 -17.76
N TYR A 81 4.17 -1.31 -17.51
CA TYR A 81 2.93 -2.06 -17.48
C TYR A 81 2.56 -2.71 -18.84
N PRO A 82 2.86 -2.13 -20.03
CA PRO A 82 2.54 -2.76 -21.30
C PRO A 82 3.35 -4.05 -21.52
N GLU A 83 4.65 -4.03 -21.21
CA GLU A 83 5.54 -5.19 -21.37
C GLU A 83 5.19 -6.29 -20.36
N LEU A 84 4.88 -5.90 -19.12
CA LEU A 84 4.43 -6.85 -18.09
C LEU A 84 3.07 -7.46 -18.44
N ARG A 85 2.14 -6.68 -19.00
CA ARG A 85 0.87 -7.22 -19.49
C ARG A 85 1.10 -8.31 -20.52
N THR A 86 1.91 -8.05 -21.56
CA THR A 86 2.21 -9.07 -22.58
C THR A 86 2.79 -10.33 -21.94
N THR A 87 3.76 -10.17 -21.03
CA THR A 87 4.35 -11.31 -20.28
C THR A 87 3.32 -12.11 -19.48
N LEU A 88 2.32 -11.44 -18.88
CA LEU A 88 1.28 -12.09 -18.10
C LEU A 88 0.23 -12.77 -18.99
N ILE A 89 -0.11 -12.18 -20.14
CA ILE A 89 -0.99 -12.82 -21.15
C ILE A 89 -0.35 -14.12 -21.65
N ASP A 90 0.95 -14.12 -21.94
CA ASP A 90 1.68 -15.32 -22.36
C ASP A 90 1.70 -16.42 -21.27
N LYS A 91 1.47 -16.03 -20.01
CA LYS A 91 1.31 -16.95 -18.87
C LYS A 91 -0.14 -17.38 -18.62
N GLY A 92 -1.08 -16.94 -19.44
CA GLY A 92 -2.50 -17.31 -19.37
C GLY A 92 -3.37 -16.37 -18.54
N TYR A 93 -2.87 -15.20 -18.12
CA TYR A 93 -3.69 -14.21 -17.40
C TYR A 93 -4.56 -13.41 -18.36
N GLN A 94 -5.81 -13.19 -17.97
CA GLN A 94 -6.77 -12.34 -18.69
C GLN A 94 -6.83 -10.95 -18.06
N PHE A 95 -7.18 -9.95 -18.88
CA PHE A 95 -7.31 -8.56 -18.46
C PHE A 95 -8.69 -8.01 -18.82
N LYS A 96 -9.33 -7.31 -17.87
CA LYS A 96 -10.65 -6.65 -18.03
C LYS A 96 -10.55 -5.12 -18.02
N SER A 97 -9.40 -4.55 -17.71
CA SER A 97 -9.13 -3.11 -17.68
C SER A 97 -7.90 -2.77 -18.53
N GLN A 98 -7.63 -1.48 -18.72
CA GLN A 98 -6.36 -0.96 -19.25
C GLN A 98 -5.45 -0.40 -18.13
N SER A 99 -5.84 -0.55 -16.87
CA SER A 99 -5.12 0.00 -15.72
C SER A 99 -3.85 -0.80 -15.41
N ASP A 100 -2.80 -0.08 -15.04
CA ASP A 100 -1.59 -0.65 -14.45
C ASP A 100 -1.84 -1.35 -13.10
N THR A 101 -2.93 -1.01 -12.40
CA THR A 101 -3.40 -1.72 -11.20
C THR A 101 -3.61 -3.22 -11.46
N GLU A 102 -4.22 -3.55 -12.60
CA GLU A 102 -4.53 -4.94 -12.97
C GLU A 102 -3.25 -5.72 -13.31
N VAL A 103 -2.23 -5.03 -13.83
CA VAL A 103 -0.91 -5.62 -14.05
C VAL A 103 -0.27 -6.00 -12.72
N ILE A 104 -0.38 -5.16 -11.68
CA ILE A 104 0.20 -5.46 -10.37
C ILE A 104 -0.48 -6.68 -9.72
N ILE A 105 -1.81 -6.73 -9.71
CA ILE A 105 -2.52 -7.84 -9.05
C ILE A 105 -2.30 -9.18 -9.77
N ASN A 106 -2.27 -9.18 -11.10
CA ASN A 106 -1.91 -10.37 -11.88
C ASN A 106 -0.43 -10.75 -11.69
N ALA A 107 0.48 -9.77 -11.61
CA ALA A 107 1.89 -10.01 -11.31
C ALA A 107 2.09 -10.66 -9.92
N TYR A 108 1.34 -10.21 -8.91
CA TYR A 108 1.37 -10.83 -7.59
C TYR A 108 0.76 -12.24 -7.61
N ALA A 109 -0.35 -12.45 -8.31
CA ALA A 109 -0.92 -13.79 -8.49
C ALA A 109 0.07 -14.76 -9.17
N CYS A 110 0.91 -14.26 -10.08
CA CYS A 110 1.88 -15.05 -10.82
C CYS A 110 3.20 -15.31 -10.07
N TRP A 111 3.73 -14.31 -9.37
CA TRP A 111 5.08 -14.33 -8.80
C TRP A 111 5.13 -14.15 -7.29
N GLY A 112 3.98 -13.98 -6.63
CA GLY A 112 3.87 -13.62 -5.23
C GLY A 112 4.66 -12.35 -4.92
N ASP A 113 5.33 -12.33 -3.77
CA ASP A 113 6.17 -11.23 -3.29
C ASP A 113 7.23 -10.79 -4.31
N ALA A 114 7.71 -11.68 -5.18
CA ALA A 114 8.74 -11.36 -6.17
C ALA A 114 8.23 -10.49 -7.32
N CYS A 115 6.92 -10.15 -7.35
CA CYS A 115 6.37 -9.25 -8.36
C CYS A 115 7.03 -7.87 -8.33
N VAL A 116 7.39 -7.36 -7.13
CA VAL A 116 7.96 -6.01 -6.94
C VAL A 116 9.32 -5.83 -7.61
N GLU A 117 10.07 -6.92 -7.84
CA GLU A 117 11.36 -6.88 -8.54
C GLU A 117 11.20 -6.51 -10.02
N ARG A 118 10.02 -6.81 -10.59
CA ARG A 118 9.67 -6.60 -12.00
C ARG A 118 8.99 -5.26 -12.26
N LEU A 119 8.56 -4.55 -11.22
CA LEU A 119 7.85 -3.28 -11.35
C LEU A 119 8.82 -2.12 -11.55
N HIS A 120 8.68 -1.40 -12.66
CA HIS A 120 9.37 -0.13 -12.91
C HIS A 120 8.36 0.99 -12.75
N GLY A 121 8.53 1.83 -11.74
CA GLY A 121 7.54 2.85 -11.43
C GLY A 121 7.73 3.51 -10.09
N MET A 122 6.81 4.42 -9.79
CA MET A 122 6.61 4.98 -8.46
C MET A 122 5.32 4.37 -7.90
N PHE A 123 5.37 3.73 -6.73
CA PHE A 123 4.24 2.94 -6.24
C PHE A 123 4.24 2.79 -4.73
N ALA A 124 3.04 2.79 -4.18
CA ALA A 124 2.70 2.19 -2.91
C ALA A 124 1.42 1.39 -3.13
N PHE A 125 1.38 0.13 -2.70
CA PHE A 125 0.18 -0.69 -2.80
C PHE A 125 0.05 -1.65 -1.62
N ALA A 126 -1.16 -2.16 -1.44
CA ALA A 126 -1.47 -3.27 -0.54
C ALA A 126 -2.33 -4.29 -1.28
N ILE A 127 -2.01 -5.58 -1.13
CA ILE A 127 -2.75 -6.72 -1.67
C ILE A 127 -3.17 -7.62 -0.52
N TRP A 128 -4.45 -7.92 -0.47
CA TRP A 128 -5.02 -8.93 0.41
C TRP A 128 -5.14 -10.26 -0.32
N ASP A 129 -4.67 -11.35 0.28
CA ASP A 129 -4.95 -12.73 -0.14
C ASP A 129 -6.00 -13.34 0.79
N SER A 130 -7.24 -13.45 0.34
CA SER A 130 -8.36 -13.95 1.15
C SER A 130 -8.21 -15.43 1.53
N LYS A 131 -7.47 -16.21 0.74
CA LYS A 131 -7.25 -17.63 1.01
C LYS A 131 -6.18 -17.84 2.08
N GLN A 132 -5.06 -17.11 1.99
CA GLN A 132 -3.96 -17.22 2.95
C GLN A 132 -4.11 -16.29 4.15
N GLN A 133 -5.08 -15.37 4.12
CA GLN A 133 -5.29 -14.36 5.15
C GLN A 133 -4.01 -13.54 5.41
N ASN A 134 -3.37 -13.10 4.33
CA ASN A 134 -2.12 -12.35 4.34
C ASN A 134 -2.26 -11.02 3.61
N LEU A 135 -1.80 -9.95 4.25
CA LEU A 135 -1.73 -8.61 3.70
C LEU A 135 -0.29 -8.30 3.28
N PHE A 136 -0.07 -8.16 1.98
CA PHE A 136 1.21 -7.78 1.39
C PHE A 136 1.18 -6.29 1.04
N LEU A 137 2.16 -5.53 1.51
CA LEU A 137 2.35 -4.11 1.15
C LEU A 137 3.71 -3.92 0.49
N ALA A 138 3.81 -3.01 -0.47
CA ALA A 138 5.09 -2.67 -1.07
C ALA A 138 5.21 -1.17 -1.35
N ARG A 139 6.44 -0.67 -1.26
CA ARG A 139 6.80 0.71 -1.58
C ARG A 139 7.94 0.73 -2.61
N ASP A 140 7.89 1.66 -3.55
CA ASP A 140 8.85 1.76 -4.65
C ASP A 140 10.31 1.96 -4.19
N ARG A 141 11.22 1.71 -5.13
CA ARG A 141 12.68 1.65 -4.93
C ARG A 141 13.24 2.89 -4.23
N MET A 142 12.67 4.07 -4.53
CA MET A 142 13.15 5.36 -4.01
C MET A 142 12.19 5.97 -2.97
N GLY A 143 11.08 5.30 -2.67
CA GLY A 143 10.08 5.78 -1.73
C GLY A 143 9.32 7.01 -2.21
N ILE A 144 9.11 7.16 -3.52
CA ILE A 144 8.42 8.29 -4.14
C ILE A 144 6.98 8.37 -3.62
N LYS A 145 6.25 7.25 -3.59
CA LYS A 145 4.88 7.23 -3.08
C LYS A 145 4.88 7.01 -1.57
N PRO A 146 4.10 7.80 -0.80
CA PRO A 146 4.07 7.67 0.65
C PRO A 146 3.31 6.42 1.07
N LEU A 147 3.84 5.72 2.08
CA LEU A 147 3.20 4.59 2.73
C LEU A 147 3.61 4.57 4.20
N TYR A 148 2.62 4.66 5.08
CA TYR A 148 2.76 4.65 6.53
C TYR A 148 1.96 3.50 7.10
N TYR A 149 2.42 2.96 8.22
CA TYR A 149 1.71 1.93 8.95
C TYR A 149 1.90 2.05 10.45
N ALA A 150 0.99 1.47 11.21
CA ALA A 150 1.06 1.35 12.66
C ALA A 150 0.56 -0.04 13.08
N VAL A 151 1.14 -0.55 14.15
CA VAL A 151 0.82 -1.88 14.70
C VAL A 151 0.26 -1.70 16.10
N LEU A 152 -0.93 -2.24 16.33
CA LEU A 152 -1.59 -2.34 17.62
C LEU A 152 -1.59 -3.81 18.07
N ALA A 153 -1.93 -4.05 19.33
CA ALA A 153 -2.04 -5.42 19.86
C ALA A 153 -3.05 -6.28 19.08
N ARG A 154 -4.11 -5.67 18.55
CA ARG A 154 -5.21 -6.37 17.85
C ARG A 154 -5.29 -6.07 16.36
N GLY A 155 -4.33 -5.35 15.77
CA GLY A 155 -4.39 -5.11 14.34
C GLY A 155 -3.26 -4.29 13.74
N PHE A 156 -3.23 -4.27 12.42
CA PHE A 156 -2.30 -3.52 11.59
C PHE A 156 -3.07 -2.50 10.77
N TYR A 157 -2.60 -1.26 10.70
CA TYR A 157 -3.24 -0.19 9.93
C TYR A 157 -2.22 0.45 9.00
N PHE A 158 -2.65 0.83 7.80
CA PHE A 158 -1.79 1.51 6.83
C PHE A 158 -2.53 2.64 6.10
N ALA A 159 -1.78 3.62 5.63
CA ALA A 159 -2.32 4.72 4.82
C ALA A 159 -1.26 5.47 4.02
N SER A 160 -1.71 6.26 3.05
CA SER A 160 -0.87 7.20 2.30
C SER A 160 -0.38 8.40 3.13
N ASN A 161 -0.99 8.66 4.29
CA ASN A 161 -0.56 9.73 5.19
C ASN A 161 -0.82 9.35 6.67
N PRO A 162 -0.05 9.91 7.63
CA PRO A 162 -0.28 9.64 9.05
C PRO A 162 -1.64 10.15 9.56
N GLN A 163 -2.17 11.22 8.97
CA GLN A 163 -3.45 11.82 9.39
C GLN A 163 -4.62 10.84 9.28
N ALA A 164 -4.64 10.00 8.26
CA ALA A 164 -5.65 8.95 8.10
C ALA A 164 -5.57 7.94 9.25
N LEU A 165 -4.37 7.49 9.63
CA LEU A 165 -4.19 6.59 10.78
C LEU A 165 -4.71 7.25 12.07
N LEU A 166 -4.30 8.49 12.32
CA LEU A 166 -4.70 9.24 13.52
C LEU A 166 -6.23 9.48 13.60
N ALA A 167 -6.91 9.59 12.45
CA ALA A 167 -8.36 9.81 12.42
C ALA A 167 -9.19 8.62 12.94
N THR A 168 -8.58 7.45 13.13
CA THR A 168 -9.24 6.31 13.81
C THR A 168 -9.41 6.52 15.31
N GLY A 169 -8.65 7.45 15.92
CA GLY A 169 -8.65 7.65 17.37
C GLY A 169 -7.92 6.54 18.16
N LEU A 170 -7.35 5.54 17.48
CA LEU A 170 -6.73 4.38 18.13
C LEU A 170 -5.26 4.58 18.54
N PHE A 171 -4.60 5.60 17.98
CA PHE A 171 -3.15 5.76 18.10
C PHE A 171 -2.79 6.89 19.04
N ALA A 172 -1.86 6.62 19.94
CA ALA A 172 -1.22 7.64 20.74
C ALA A 172 -0.43 8.63 19.87
N THR A 173 -0.47 9.90 20.23
CA THR A 173 0.11 11.03 19.48
C THR A 173 1.46 11.49 20.03
N ASP A 174 2.11 10.67 20.86
CA ASP A 174 3.43 10.98 21.42
C ASP A 174 4.45 11.28 20.32
N ILE A 175 5.26 12.31 20.56
CA ILE A 175 6.33 12.70 19.65
C ILE A 175 7.50 11.73 19.80
N ASP A 176 8.03 11.22 18.69
CA ASP A 176 9.30 10.50 18.67
C ASP A 176 10.45 11.53 18.81
N PRO A 177 11.22 11.55 19.91
CA PRO A 177 12.29 12.53 20.09
C PRO A 177 13.36 12.45 19.00
N VAL A 178 13.61 11.26 18.44
CA VAL A 178 14.55 11.09 17.31
C VAL A 178 13.91 11.58 16.02
N GLY A 179 12.61 11.35 15.84
CA GLY A 179 11.84 11.90 14.74
C GLY A 179 11.84 13.44 14.74
N LEU A 180 11.64 14.04 15.91
CA LEU A 180 11.70 15.48 16.12
C LEU A 180 13.11 16.04 15.87
N HIS A 181 14.15 15.35 16.35
CA HIS A 181 15.53 15.73 16.05
C HIS A 181 15.78 15.78 14.53
N HIS A 182 15.41 14.73 13.78
CA HIS A 182 15.53 14.73 12.33
C HIS A 182 14.70 15.83 11.67
N GLN A 183 13.46 16.07 12.13
CA GLN A 183 12.61 17.14 11.62
C GLN A 183 13.30 18.50 11.70
N LEU A 184 13.96 18.79 12.82
CA LEU A 184 14.64 20.07 13.07
C LEU A 184 16.01 20.16 12.38
N SER A 185 16.76 19.06 12.33
CA SER A 185 18.13 19.05 11.80
C SER A 185 18.22 18.79 10.29
N LEU A 186 17.20 18.18 9.67
CA LEU A 186 17.20 17.80 8.25
C LEU A 186 16.13 18.55 7.45
N HIS A 187 15.80 19.80 7.84
CA HIS A 187 14.84 20.66 7.14
C HIS A 187 13.50 19.95 6.83
N ALA A 188 12.85 19.44 7.88
CA ALA A 188 11.58 18.73 7.81
C ALA A 188 11.61 17.34 7.12
N VAL A 189 12.79 16.72 7.00
CA VAL A 189 12.93 15.34 6.52
C VAL A 189 13.13 14.39 7.71
N ILE A 190 12.20 13.48 7.92
CA ILE A 190 12.35 12.38 8.90
C ILE A 190 12.61 11.08 8.13
N PRO A 191 13.82 10.48 8.15
CA PRO A 191 14.11 9.24 7.42
C PRO A 191 13.25 8.05 7.87
N ALA A 192 12.87 7.18 6.92
CA ALA A 192 12.23 5.91 7.26
C ALA A 192 13.18 5.04 8.13
N PRO A 193 12.66 4.27 9.12
CA PRO A 193 11.24 4.00 9.34
C PRO A 193 10.51 4.99 10.26
N ARG A 194 11.16 6.07 10.70
CA ARG A 194 10.58 6.99 11.69
C ARG A 194 9.56 7.95 11.07
N THR A 195 8.68 8.46 11.93
CA THR A 195 7.86 9.64 11.70
C THR A 195 7.95 10.56 12.92
N LEU A 196 7.24 11.69 12.91
CA LEU A 196 7.13 12.53 14.10
C LEU A 196 6.34 11.85 15.21
N ILE A 197 5.39 10.96 14.86
CA ILE A 197 4.53 10.26 15.80
C ILE A 197 5.11 8.89 16.10
N LYS A 198 5.41 8.63 17.38
CA LYS A 198 6.13 7.43 17.82
C LYS A 198 5.44 6.12 17.44
N SER A 199 4.11 6.10 17.43
CA SER A 199 3.29 4.92 17.11
C SER A 199 3.22 4.62 15.60
N ILE A 200 3.61 5.56 14.74
CA ILE A 200 3.48 5.46 13.28
C ILE A 200 4.85 5.30 12.65
N LYS A 201 5.00 4.27 11.82
CA LYS A 201 6.18 3.99 11.03
C LYS A 201 5.96 4.37 9.57
N LYS A 202 7.03 4.85 8.93
CA LYS A 202 7.08 5.08 7.50
C LYS A 202 7.69 3.84 6.83
N CYS A 203 6.98 3.22 5.89
CA CYS A 203 7.51 2.07 5.16
C CYS A 203 8.80 2.47 4.42
N ARG A 204 9.84 1.64 4.51
CA ARG A 204 11.16 1.95 3.94
C ARG A 204 11.09 1.89 2.41
N PRO A 205 11.84 2.75 1.68
CA PRO A 205 12.03 2.60 0.23
C PRO A 205 12.59 1.23 -0.11
N ALA A 206 12.14 0.63 -1.21
CA ALA A 206 12.59 -0.69 -1.68
C ALA A 206 12.29 -1.88 -0.74
N PHE A 207 11.26 -1.76 0.10
CA PHE A 207 10.81 -2.83 0.98
C PHE A 207 9.37 -3.25 0.64
N HIS A 208 9.10 -4.52 0.89
CA HIS A 208 7.75 -5.03 1.08
C HIS A 208 7.55 -5.50 2.52
N VAL A 209 6.30 -5.48 2.97
CA VAL A 209 5.85 -5.87 4.30
C VAL A 209 4.77 -6.93 4.13
N ASN A 210 4.94 -8.08 4.77
CA ASN A 210 3.89 -9.09 4.90
C ASN A 210 3.33 -9.07 6.31
N VAL A 211 2.02 -9.13 6.44
CA VAL A 211 1.31 -9.19 7.70
C VAL A 211 0.25 -10.27 7.64
N THR A 212 0.42 -11.33 8.42
CA THR A 212 -0.59 -12.40 8.55
C THR A 212 -1.69 -11.96 9.50
N SER A 213 -2.89 -12.54 9.37
CA SER A 213 -3.96 -12.39 10.37
C SER A 213 -3.55 -12.83 11.79
N GLY A 214 -2.52 -13.65 11.96
CA GLY A 214 -1.94 -13.97 13.28
C GLY A 214 -1.02 -12.90 13.87
N GLY A 215 -0.91 -11.72 13.26
CA GLY A 215 -0.06 -10.62 13.74
C GLY A 215 1.42 -10.74 13.41
N LYS A 216 1.86 -11.79 12.72
CA LYS A 216 3.25 -11.93 12.25
C LYS A 216 3.52 -10.91 11.15
N LEU A 217 4.43 -9.98 11.43
CA LEU A 217 4.91 -8.97 10.50
C LEU A 217 6.34 -9.29 10.05
N THR A 218 6.58 -9.28 8.74
CA THR A 218 7.93 -9.42 8.18
C THR A 218 8.19 -8.33 7.15
N GLU A 219 9.35 -7.68 7.23
CA GLU A 219 9.81 -6.71 6.24
C GLU A 219 10.99 -7.28 5.45
N LYS A 220 10.98 -7.13 4.13
CA LYS A 220 12.08 -7.58 3.28
C LYS A 220 12.42 -6.52 2.23
N ARG A 221 13.71 -6.23 2.11
CA ARG A 221 14.26 -5.38 1.05
C ARG A 221 14.29 -6.19 -0.25
N TYR A 222 13.68 -5.66 -1.31
CA TYR A 222 13.69 -6.29 -2.64
C TYR A 222 14.65 -5.62 -3.62
N TRP A 223 15.14 -4.42 -3.30
CA TRP A 223 16.06 -3.69 -4.17
C TRP A 223 17.08 -2.86 -3.38
N SER A 224 18.26 -2.68 -3.97
CA SER A 224 19.28 -1.77 -3.47
C SER A 224 20.04 -1.16 -4.64
N LEU A 225 20.33 0.14 -4.55
CA LEU A 225 21.18 0.81 -5.52
C LEU A 225 22.61 0.27 -5.40
N MET A 226 23.12 -0.37 -6.46
CA MET A 226 24.54 -0.67 -6.58
C MET A 226 25.24 0.54 -7.20
N ALA A 227 25.71 1.46 -6.36
CA ALA A 227 26.55 2.57 -6.79
C ALA A 227 28.03 2.19 -6.69
N LYS A 228 28.76 2.24 -7.81
CA LYS A 228 30.22 2.16 -7.84
C LYS A 228 30.75 3.52 -8.25
N ARG A 229 31.76 4.03 -7.54
CA ARG A 229 32.50 5.22 -7.99
C ARG A 229 33.18 4.86 -9.31
N PRO A 230 33.08 5.70 -10.36
CA PRO A 230 33.91 5.53 -11.55
C PRO A 230 35.39 5.51 -11.14
N ALA A 231 36.19 4.66 -11.78
CA ALA A 231 37.64 4.62 -11.60
C ALA A 231 38.28 5.93 -12.08
#